data_AF-A0A820FGN1-F1
#
_entry.id   AF-A0A820FGN1-F1
#
_cell.length_a   1.000
_cell.length_b   1.000
_cell.length_c   1.000
_cell.angle_alpha   90.00
_cell.angle_beta   90.00
_cell.angle_gamma   90.00
#
_symmetry.space_group_name_H-M   'P 1'
#
loop_
_entity.id
_entity.type
_entity.pdbx_description
1 polymer ?
#
loop_
_entity_poly.entity_id
_entity_poly.type
_entity_poly.pdbx_seq_one_letter_code
_entity_poly.pdbx_strand_id
1 'polypeptide(L)'
;MIQTKCKICEVPAKYSHFGVISCDPCKVFFKRNAKHGQETLKCRYDGHCEININNRHVTTLNLLQRDQSTLSMDQWTLLSSLSHCYDEYSGLSIGESFMRGQTSLPIKIRFKSAPVLEFIKVLLDGTQLLYKNNRDFFSLSRDDRSILLHTTIKHIGSLSSNFIYYKIHLFSYPAYYDTVGMITNPTTITATKRVAHRLDFDVIVLKLLLAILCFSTFKYTVYSNTPPVNLSNIKQILHIQSTYTELIWRYLVYKFNFEGAVKCFSDLIRCLFAVHDTIVNIEEIEWFTDKVDSIVQKTEQTLTLND
;
A
#
# COMPACT_ATOMS: atom_id res chain seq x y z
N MET A 1 -24.39 -18.59 -4.81
CA MET A 1 -23.03 -18.10 -4.51
C MET A 1 -22.03 -19.10 -5.07
N ILE A 2 -21.14 -18.69 -5.97
CA ILE A 2 -20.10 -19.57 -6.50
C ILE A 2 -19.08 -19.80 -5.38
N GLN A 3 -18.97 -21.02 -4.89
CA GLN A 3 -18.03 -21.37 -3.83
C GLN A 3 -16.65 -21.57 -4.47
N THR A 4 -15.75 -20.60 -4.26
CA THR A 4 -14.37 -20.70 -4.71
C THR A 4 -13.62 -21.79 -3.93
N LYS A 5 -12.80 -22.59 -4.61
CA LYS A 5 -11.98 -23.63 -3.98
C LYS A 5 -10.60 -23.10 -3.65
N CYS A 6 -10.08 -23.52 -2.50
CA CYS A 6 -8.71 -23.31 -2.07
C CYS A 6 -7.75 -23.85 -3.14
N LYS A 7 -6.83 -23.03 -3.63
CA LYS A 7 -5.84 -23.43 -4.65
C LYS A 7 -4.75 -24.38 -4.12
N ILE A 8 -4.80 -24.68 -2.83
CA ILE A 8 -3.79 -25.45 -2.11
C ILE A 8 -4.26 -26.87 -1.82
N CYS A 9 -5.49 -27.01 -1.30
CA CYS A 9 -6.05 -28.29 -0.87
C CYS A 9 -7.49 -28.51 -1.34
N GLU A 10 -7.95 -27.66 -2.27
CA GLU A 10 -9.24 -27.76 -2.98
C GLU A 10 -10.52 -27.69 -2.14
N VAL A 11 -10.39 -27.53 -0.82
CA VAL A 11 -11.53 -27.31 0.08
C VAL A 11 -12.16 -25.94 -0.17
N PRO A 12 -13.44 -25.72 0.19
CA PRO A 12 -14.06 -24.41 0.08
C PRO A 12 -13.25 -23.28 0.73
N ALA A 13 -13.03 -22.21 -0.02
CA ALA A 13 -12.34 -21.01 0.42
C ALA A 13 -13.18 -19.78 0.06
N LYS A 14 -13.40 -18.90 1.04
CA LYS A 14 -14.19 -17.69 0.84
C LYS A 14 -13.35 -16.47 0.45
N TYR A 15 -12.07 -16.46 0.82
CA TYR A 15 -11.23 -15.27 0.75
C TYR A 15 -9.86 -15.60 0.13
N SER A 16 -9.23 -14.57 -0.41
CA SER A 16 -7.82 -14.62 -0.80
C SER A 16 -6.96 -14.33 0.43
N HIS A 17 -5.95 -15.16 0.68
CA HIS A 17 -4.94 -14.90 1.70
C HIS A 17 -3.56 -14.97 1.05
N PHE A 18 -2.71 -13.97 1.32
CA PHE A 18 -1.37 -13.86 0.74
C PHE A 18 -1.36 -13.92 -0.80
N GLY A 19 -2.38 -13.35 -1.45
CA GLY A 19 -2.49 -13.31 -2.91
C GLY A 19 -3.10 -14.57 -3.56
N VAL A 20 -3.39 -15.62 -2.79
CA VAL A 20 -3.94 -16.88 -3.28
C VAL A 20 -5.27 -17.21 -2.60
N ILE A 21 -6.28 -17.63 -3.37
CA ILE A 21 -7.54 -18.18 -2.80
C ILE A 21 -7.19 -19.41 -1.97
N SER A 22 -7.30 -19.30 -0.66
CA SER A 22 -6.89 -20.35 0.28
C SER A 22 -7.87 -20.46 1.44
N CYS A 23 -7.94 -21.64 2.05
CA CYS A 23 -8.73 -21.85 3.24
C CYS A 23 -7.97 -21.40 4.50
N ASP A 24 -8.70 -21.10 5.58
CA ASP A 24 -8.10 -20.65 6.84
C ASP A 24 -7.00 -21.59 7.39
N PRO A 25 -7.12 -22.92 7.32
CA PRO A 25 -6.03 -23.82 7.71
C PRO A 25 -4.75 -23.61 6.92
N CYS A 26 -4.83 -23.49 5.58
CA CYS A 26 -3.66 -23.26 4.74
C CYS A 26 -3.05 -21.87 4.97
N LYS A 27 -3.88 -20.85 5.23
CA LYS A 27 -3.44 -19.51 5.65
C LYS A 27 -2.63 -19.57 6.95
N VAL A 28 -3.19 -20.20 7.99
CA VAL A 28 -2.56 -20.30 9.31
C VAL A 28 -1.26 -21.11 9.22
N PHE A 29 -1.26 -22.18 8.43
CA PHE A 29 -0.08 -22.98 8.17
C PHE A 29 1.04 -22.15 7.52
N PHE A 30 0.73 -21.44 6.43
CA PHE A 30 1.69 -20.56 5.76
C PHE A 30 2.25 -19.52 6.73
N LYS A 31 1.38 -18.85 7.50
CA LYS A 31 1.78 -17.84 8.50
C LYS A 31 2.75 -18.37 9.55
N ARG A 32 2.56 -19.62 10.02
CA ARG A 32 3.42 -20.24 11.04
C ARG A 32 4.79 -20.62 10.49
N ASN A 33 4.85 -21.03 9.24
CA ASN A 33 6.08 -21.60 8.67
C ASN A 33 6.87 -20.63 7.80
N ALA A 34 6.26 -19.53 7.36
CA ALA A 34 6.94 -18.47 6.60
C ALA A 34 8.17 -17.91 7.33
N LYS A 35 8.24 -18.03 8.68
CA LYS A 35 9.35 -17.51 9.50
C LYS A 35 10.49 -18.52 9.74
N HIS A 36 10.29 -19.81 9.44
CA HIS A 36 11.20 -20.88 9.89
C HIS A 36 12.07 -21.49 8.78
N GLY A 37 12.00 -20.95 7.55
CA GLY A 37 12.77 -21.45 6.41
C GLY A 37 12.34 -22.85 5.93
N GLN A 38 12.66 -23.21 4.68
CA GLN A 38 12.33 -24.53 4.12
C GLN A 38 13.07 -25.68 4.83
N GLU A 39 14.25 -25.40 5.38
CA GLU A 39 15.14 -26.39 5.99
C GLU A 39 14.56 -27.05 7.25
N THR A 40 13.62 -26.40 7.93
CA THR A 40 12.96 -26.93 9.14
C THR A 40 11.79 -27.87 8.82
N LEU A 41 11.30 -27.88 7.57
CA LEU A 41 10.17 -28.69 7.14
C LEU A 41 10.65 -29.89 6.31
N LYS A 42 11.03 -30.96 6.99
CA LYS A 42 11.36 -32.24 6.35
C LYS A 42 10.10 -33.06 6.11
N CYS A 43 9.85 -33.42 4.85
CA CYS A 43 8.86 -34.45 4.53
C CYS A 43 9.32 -35.77 5.16
N ARG A 44 8.42 -36.51 5.81
CA ARG A 44 8.71 -37.87 6.30
C ARG A 44 8.67 -38.93 5.20
N TYR A 45 8.32 -38.53 3.97
CA TYR A 45 8.20 -39.38 2.79
C TYR A 45 9.08 -38.83 1.65
N ASP A 46 8.89 -39.33 0.44
CA ASP A 46 9.65 -39.00 -0.78
C ASP A 46 9.37 -37.62 -1.40
N GLY A 47 8.42 -36.85 -0.85
CA GLY A 47 8.04 -35.54 -1.36
C GLY A 47 6.95 -35.57 -2.45
N HIS A 48 6.46 -36.74 -2.85
CA HIS A 48 5.41 -36.88 -3.88
C HIS A 48 3.99 -36.86 -3.31
N CYS A 49 3.79 -36.32 -2.11
CA CYS A 49 2.55 -36.52 -1.41
C CYS A 49 1.43 -35.58 -1.91
N GLU A 50 0.26 -36.15 -2.25
CA GLU A 50 -0.91 -35.39 -2.67
C GLU A 50 -1.59 -34.67 -1.50
N ILE A 51 -1.81 -33.37 -1.66
CA ILE A 51 -2.46 -32.53 -0.64
C ILE A 51 -3.98 -32.57 -0.85
N ASN A 52 -4.67 -33.34 -0.01
CA ASN A 52 -6.13 -33.34 0.06
C ASN A 52 -6.61 -33.10 1.50
N ILE A 53 -7.93 -33.01 1.70
CA ILE A 53 -8.52 -32.73 3.03
C ILE A 53 -8.11 -33.77 4.10
N ASN A 54 -7.81 -35.01 3.69
CA ASN A 54 -7.47 -36.13 4.56
C ASN A 54 -5.96 -36.17 4.87
N ASN A 55 -5.10 -35.68 3.97
CA ASN A 55 -3.64 -35.77 4.09
C ASN A 55 -2.94 -34.40 4.31
N ARG A 56 -3.69 -33.31 4.44
CA ARG A 56 -3.18 -31.94 4.66
C ARG A 56 -2.27 -31.74 5.88
N HIS A 57 -2.27 -32.68 6.83
CA HIS A 57 -1.39 -32.67 8.00
C HIS A 57 -0.03 -33.33 7.75
N VAL A 58 0.12 -34.03 6.63
CA VAL A 58 1.22 -34.98 6.39
C VAL A 58 2.14 -34.53 5.24
N THR A 59 1.69 -33.60 4.40
CA THR A 59 2.27 -33.39 3.06
C THR A 59 2.61 -31.92 2.82
N THR A 60 3.80 -31.55 3.27
CA THR A 60 4.21 -30.16 3.55
C THR A 60 5.13 -29.54 2.49
N LEU A 61 5.58 -30.30 1.49
CA LEU A 61 6.61 -29.88 0.53
C LEU A 61 6.04 -29.27 -0.77
N ASN A 62 4.87 -29.73 -1.21
CA ASN A 62 4.34 -29.42 -2.55
C ASN A 62 3.85 -27.97 -2.75
N LEU A 63 3.63 -27.21 -1.67
CA LEU A 63 3.12 -25.83 -1.74
C LEU A 63 4.17 -24.81 -2.18
N LEU A 64 5.42 -25.01 -1.79
CA LEU A 64 6.53 -24.13 -2.15
C LEU A 64 7.24 -24.60 -3.43
N GLN A 65 7.17 -25.90 -3.76
CA GLN A 65 7.77 -26.46 -4.98
C GLN A 65 6.88 -26.34 -6.23
N ARG A 66 5.54 -26.26 -6.08
CA ARG A 66 4.63 -26.03 -7.21
C ARG A 66 4.32 -24.56 -7.47
N ASP A 67 4.81 -23.66 -6.62
CA ASP A 67 4.66 -22.23 -6.85
C ASP A 67 5.62 -21.83 -7.98
N GLN A 68 5.07 -21.45 -9.14
CA GLN A 68 5.83 -20.85 -10.25
C GLN A 68 6.30 -19.41 -9.91
N SER A 69 6.19 -19.01 -8.64
CA SER A 69 6.68 -17.77 -8.10
C SER A 69 8.14 -17.50 -8.46
N THR A 70 8.36 -16.36 -9.10
CA THR A 70 9.69 -15.76 -9.31
C THR A 70 10.26 -15.11 -8.05
N LEU A 71 9.53 -15.12 -6.92
CA LEU A 71 9.96 -14.54 -5.65
C LEU A 71 10.77 -15.55 -4.82
N SER A 72 11.89 -15.11 -4.26
CA SER A 72 12.67 -15.89 -3.29
C SER A 72 11.95 -15.94 -1.92
N MET A 73 12.42 -16.82 -1.02
CA MET A 73 11.87 -16.93 0.33
C MET A 73 12.00 -15.62 1.13
N ASP A 74 13.13 -14.93 1.00
CA ASP A 74 13.36 -13.65 1.66
C ASP A 74 12.42 -12.57 1.11
N GLN A 75 12.16 -12.59 -0.21
CA GLN A 75 11.21 -11.69 -0.85
C GLN A 75 9.77 -11.97 -0.41
N TRP A 76 9.38 -13.23 -0.25
CA TRP A 76 8.09 -13.60 0.34
C TRP A 76 7.98 -13.15 1.80
N THR A 77 9.06 -13.27 2.56
CA THR A 77 9.12 -12.81 3.96
C THR A 77 8.99 -11.30 4.05
N LEU A 78 9.68 -10.57 3.17
CA LEU A 78 9.58 -9.11 3.06
C LEU A 78 8.16 -8.68 2.64
N LEU A 79 7.59 -9.33 1.63
CA LEU A 79 6.22 -9.06 1.17
C LEU A 79 5.20 -9.34 2.27
N SER A 80 5.35 -10.45 3.00
CA SER A 80 4.48 -10.79 4.12
C SER A 80 4.64 -9.79 5.27
N SER A 81 5.86 -9.38 5.57
CA SER A 81 6.15 -8.40 6.62
C SER A 81 5.53 -7.06 6.27
N LEU A 82 5.74 -6.59 5.04
CA LEU A 82 5.19 -5.35 4.52
C LEU A 82 3.66 -5.40 4.45
N SER A 83 3.08 -6.53 4.03
CA SER A 83 1.64 -6.74 4.11
C SER A 83 1.15 -6.54 5.56
N HIS A 84 1.81 -7.15 6.54
CA HIS A 84 1.41 -7.07 7.94
C HIS A 84 1.68 -5.71 8.61
N CYS A 85 2.77 -5.01 8.26
CA CYS A 85 3.09 -3.66 8.74
C CYS A 85 1.96 -2.66 8.48
N TYR A 86 1.13 -2.95 7.48
CA TYR A 86 0.03 -2.13 7.02
C TYR A 86 -1.34 -2.78 7.24
N ASP A 87 -1.44 -3.89 7.98
CA ASP A 87 -2.73 -4.44 8.39
C ASP A 87 -3.39 -3.58 9.49
N GLU A 88 -2.56 -2.88 10.30
CA GLU A 88 -3.02 -1.86 11.25
C GLU A 88 -3.51 -0.57 10.57
N TYR A 89 -3.19 -0.37 9.29
CA TYR A 89 -3.68 0.76 8.53
C TYR A 89 -5.17 0.58 8.23
N SER A 90 -5.99 1.09 9.15
CA SER A 90 -7.44 0.98 9.19
C SER A 90 -8.17 1.85 8.15
N GLY A 91 -7.44 2.48 7.22
CA GLY A 91 -7.98 3.46 6.27
C GLY A 91 -9.21 2.99 5.50
N LEU A 92 -9.25 1.72 5.09
CA LEU A 92 -10.46 1.15 4.46
C LEU A 92 -11.64 1.08 5.42
N SER A 93 -11.44 0.61 6.66
CA SER A 93 -12.51 0.54 7.67
C SER A 93 -13.02 1.94 8.06
N ILE A 94 -12.13 2.94 8.12
CA ILE A 94 -12.48 4.34 8.32
C ILE A 94 -13.34 4.83 7.15
N GLY A 95 -12.90 4.56 5.91
CA GLY A 95 -13.65 4.90 4.70
C GLY A 95 -15.03 4.26 4.64
N GLU A 96 -15.14 2.98 4.98
CA GLU A 96 -16.42 2.28 5.04
C GLU A 96 -17.34 2.86 6.12
N SER A 97 -16.79 3.20 7.30
CA SER A 97 -17.55 3.84 8.37
C SER A 97 -18.06 5.21 7.95
N PHE A 98 -17.20 6.01 7.31
CA PHE A 98 -17.59 7.29 6.72
C PHE A 98 -18.72 7.11 5.69
N MET A 99 -18.60 6.16 4.77
CA MET A 99 -19.64 5.91 3.77
C MET A 99 -20.96 5.44 4.38
N ARG A 100 -20.93 4.58 5.41
CA ARG A 100 -22.15 4.22 6.16
C ARG A 100 -22.79 5.45 6.81
N GLY A 101 -21.97 6.33 7.39
CA GLY A 101 -22.43 7.61 7.93
C GLY A 101 -23.04 8.52 6.87
N GLN A 102 -22.46 8.61 5.67
CA GLN A 102 -23.00 9.46 4.60
C GLN A 102 -24.28 8.88 3.98
N THR A 103 -24.35 7.55 3.80
CA THR A 103 -25.50 6.90 3.17
C THR A 103 -26.73 6.86 4.07
N SER A 104 -26.57 6.91 5.40
CA SER A 104 -27.69 7.01 6.35
C SER A 104 -28.33 8.41 6.39
N LEU A 105 -27.65 9.44 5.90
CA LEU A 105 -28.18 10.80 5.86
C LEU A 105 -29.11 11.05 4.66
N PRO A 106 -30.06 12.01 4.76
CA PRO A 106 -30.81 12.52 3.62
C PRO A 106 -29.90 13.06 2.51
N ILE A 107 -30.26 12.83 1.25
CA ILE A 107 -29.44 13.17 0.06
C ILE A 107 -28.91 14.61 0.11
N LYS A 108 -29.74 15.57 0.53
CA LYS A 108 -29.40 17.01 0.56
C LYS A 108 -28.29 17.40 1.54
N ILE A 109 -27.99 16.55 2.52
CA ILE A 109 -26.98 16.82 3.55
C ILE A 109 -25.79 15.86 3.50
N ARG A 110 -25.75 14.94 2.53
CA ARG A 110 -24.59 14.09 2.29
C ARG A 110 -23.41 14.93 1.82
N PHE A 111 -22.21 14.49 2.20
CA PHE A 111 -20.93 15.02 1.77
C PHE A 111 -20.75 16.51 2.02
N LYS A 112 -21.31 17.10 3.09
CA LYS A 112 -20.99 18.50 3.43
C LYS A 112 -19.50 18.68 3.69
N SER A 113 -19.00 19.90 3.47
CA SER A 113 -17.56 20.24 3.54
C SER A 113 -16.91 19.83 4.85
N ALA A 114 -17.54 20.08 6.00
CA ALA A 114 -16.96 19.76 7.30
C ALA A 114 -16.73 18.24 7.50
N PRO A 115 -17.74 17.35 7.33
CA PRO A 115 -17.52 15.91 7.38
C PRO A 115 -16.49 15.38 6.37
N VAL A 116 -16.48 15.91 5.14
CA VAL A 116 -15.50 15.49 4.10
C VAL A 116 -14.09 15.92 4.49
N LEU A 117 -13.91 17.15 4.96
CA LEU A 117 -12.64 17.68 5.40
C LEU A 117 -12.09 16.89 6.60
N GLU A 118 -12.94 16.58 7.58
CA GLU A 118 -12.54 15.77 8.74
C GLU A 118 -12.14 14.36 8.33
N PHE A 119 -12.89 13.75 7.41
CA PHE A 119 -12.52 12.44 6.86
C PHE A 119 -11.15 12.47 6.16
N ILE A 120 -10.87 13.49 5.34
CA ILE A 120 -9.55 13.65 4.69
C ILE A 120 -8.45 13.77 5.75
N LYS A 121 -8.66 14.60 6.80
CA LYS A 121 -7.69 14.79 7.89
C LYS A 121 -7.37 13.48 8.61
N VAL A 122 -8.37 12.67 8.92
CA VAL A 122 -8.20 11.36 9.57
C VAL A 122 -7.39 10.41 8.69
N LEU A 123 -7.64 10.38 7.38
CA LEU A 123 -6.86 9.53 6.46
C LEU A 123 -5.41 9.99 6.36
N LEU A 124 -5.16 11.30 6.28
CA LEU A 124 -3.82 11.87 6.30
C LEU A 124 -3.09 11.51 7.61
N ASP A 125 -3.75 11.59 8.77
CA ASP A 125 -3.14 11.19 10.04
C ASP A 125 -2.70 9.72 10.04
N GLY A 126 -3.43 8.84 9.35
CA GLY A 126 -3.07 7.42 9.26
C GLY A 126 -1.74 7.17 8.53
N THR A 127 -1.30 8.10 7.68
CA THR A 127 -0.09 7.95 6.86
C THR A 127 1.20 7.83 7.69
N GLN A 128 1.21 8.41 8.89
CA GLN A 128 2.36 8.31 9.81
C GLN A 128 2.74 6.85 10.13
N LEU A 129 1.74 5.95 10.16
CA LEU A 129 1.97 4.53 10.44
C LEU A 129 2.85 3.89 9.38
N LEU A 130 2.87 4.43 8.16
CA LEU A 130 3.66 3.91 7.06
C LEU A 130 5.17 4.06 7.31
N TYR A 131 5.56 5.14 7.99
CA TYR A 131 6.93 5.40 8.40
C TYR A 131 7.26 4.69 9.71
N LYS A 132 6.35 4.73 10.69
CA LYS A 132 6.54 4.14 12.04
C LYS A 132 6.66 2.62 12.04
N ASN A 133 6.03 1.94 11.09
CA ASN A 133 6.04 0.48 11.03
C ASN A 133 7.05 -0.06 9.99
N ASN A 134 7.78 0.80 9.29
CA ASN A 134 8.74 0.38 8.25
C ASN A 134 10.15 0.26 8.83
N ARG A 135 10.64 -0.98 8.99
CA ARG A 135 11.97 -1.26 9.56
C ARG A 135 13.12 -0.66 8.75
N ASP A 136 13.02 -0.68 7.43
CA ASP A 136 14.08 -0.12 6.58
C ASP A 136 14.17 1.40 6.74
N PHE A 137 13.06 2.05 7.10
CA PHE A 137 13.06 3.49 7.40
C PHE A 137 13.88 3.79 8.66
N PHE A 138 13.79 2.97 9.70
CA PHE A 138 14.61 3.07 10.91
C PHE A 138 16.08 2.70 10.71
N SER A 139 16.44 2.05 9.59
CA SER A 139 17.84 1.76 9.26
C SER A 139 18.61 3.01 8.80
N LEU A 140 17.91 4.12 8.54
CA LEU A 140 18.49 5.39 8.09
C LEU A 140 18.83 6.32 9.25
N SER A 141 19.71 7.29 9.00
CA SER A 141 20.01 8.34 9.96
C SER A 141 18.76 9.19 10.27
N ARG A 142 18.75 9.82 11.45
CA ARG A 142 17.66 10.73 11.85
C ARG A 142 17.42 11.83 10.83
N ASP A 143 18.50 12.42 10.31
CA ASP A 143 18.44 13.50 9.32
C ASP A 143 17.85 13.00 7.99
N ASP A 144 18.31 11.85 7.49
CA ASP A 144 17.77 11.25 6.25
C ASP A 144 16.29 10.89 6.40
N ARG A 145 15.87 10.38 7.57
CA ARG A 145 14.46 10.10 7.87
C ARG A 145 13.62 11.38 7.84
N SER A 146 14.07 12.44 8.50
CA SER A 146 13.38 13.75 8.52
C SER A 146 13.20 14.29 7.10
N ILE A 147 14.29 14.29 6.31
CA ILE A 147 14.28 14.74 4.93
C ILE A 147 13.28 13.94 4.07
N LEU A 148 13.35 12.61 4.13
CA LEU A 148 12.44 11.74 3.37
C LEU A 148 10.98 11.92 3.80
N LEU A 149 10.72 12.06 5.10
CA LEU A 149 9.38 12.27 5.63
C LEU A 149 8.76 13.57 5.09
N HIS A 150 9.47 14.70 5.22
CA HIS A 150 9.01 15.99 4.71
C HIS A 150 8.74 15.98 3.20
N THR A 151 9.53 15.22 2.43
CA THR A 151 9.42 15.22 0.97
C THR A 151 8.38 14.25 0.42
N THR A 152 8.14 13.13 1.09
CA THR A 152 7.33 12.04 0.53
C THR A 152 5.93 11.94 1.12
N ILE A 153 5.66 12.56 2.29
CA ILE A 153 4.40 12.38 3.00
C ILE A 153 3.17 12.87 2.22
N LYS A 154 3.30 13.96 1.45
CA LYS A 154 2.22 14.48 0.59
C LYS A 154 1.83 13.44 -0.48
N HIS A 155 2.83 12.78 -1.08
CA HIS A 155 2.65 11.74 -2.10
C HIS A 155 2.02 10.49 -1.53
N ILE A 156 2.50 10.05 -0.39
CA ILE A 156 1.97 8.90 0.33
C ILE A 156 0.52 9.15 0.76
N GLY A 157 0.24 10.31 1.36
CA GLY A 157 -1.11 10.68 1.81
C GLY A 157 -2.09 10.83 0.65
N SER A 158 -1.66 11.45 -0.45
CA SER A 158 -2.48 11.58 -1.65
C SER A 158 -2.80 10.21 -2.26
N LEU A 159 -1.79 9.36 -2.51
CA LEU A 159 -2.00 8.05 -3.13
C LEU A 159 -2.86 7.13 -2.24
N SER A 160 -2.55 7.04 -0.95
CA SER A 160 -3.29 6.19 0.00
C SER A 160 -4.75 6.63 0.14
N SER A 161 -5.00 7.93 0.29
CA SER A 161 -6.37 8.47 0.40
C SER A 161 -7.16 8.24 -0.88
N ASN A 162 -6.58 8.52 -2.05
CA ASN A 162 -7.25 8.28 -3.33
C ASN A 162 -7.57 6.79 -3.55
N PHE A 163 -6.67 5.88 -3.16
CA PHE A 163 -6.95 4.45 -3.21
C PHE A 163 -8.14 4.05 -2.32
N ILE A 164 -8.23 4.60 -1.11
CA ILE A 164 -9.36 4.36 -0.21
C ILE A 164 -10.65 4.89 -0.85
N TYR A 165 -10.64 6.11 -1.39
CA TYR A 165 -11.80 6.70 -2.08
C TYR A 165 -12.28 5.83 -3.23
N TYR A 166 -11.36 5.26 -4.00
CA TYR A 166 -11.67 4.31 -5.06
C TYR A 166 -12.34 3.04 -4.51
N LYS A 167 -11.75 2.41 -3.49
CA LYS A 167 -12.27 1.15 -2.91
C LYS A 167 -13.64 1.30 -2.25
N ILE A 168 -13.94 2.46 -1.66
CA ILE A 168 -15.26 2.74 -1.06
C ILE A 168 -16.25 3.36 -2.06
N HIS A 169 -15.89 3.40 -3.34
CA HIS A 169 -16.69 3.97 -4.44
C HIS A 169 -17.07 5.46 -4.26
N LEU A 170 -16.29 6.22 -3.49
CA LEU A 170 -16.56 7.64 -3.22
C LEU A 170 -16.55 8.48 -4.50
N PHE A 171 -15.68 8.14 -5.46
CA PHE A 171 -15.62 8.79 -6.77
C PHE A 171 -16.88 8.61 -7.63
N SER A 172 -17.81 7.75 -7.24
CA SER A 172 -19.08 7.57 -7.94
C SER A 172 -20.12 8.64 -7.59
N TYR A 173 -19.83 9.51 -6.61
CA TYR A 173 -20.77 10.51 -6.11
C TYR A 173 -20.40 11.92 -6.60
N PRO A 174 -21.19 12.55 -7.49
CA PRO A 174 -20.93 13.91 -7.95
C PRO A 174 -20.83 14.94 -6.82
N ALA A 175 -21.71 14.83 -5.81
CA ALA A 175 -21.72 15.71 -4.63
C ALA A 175 -20.40 15.71 -3.84
N TYR A 176 -19.65 14.60 -3.88
CA TYR A 176 -18.30 14.55 -3.30
C TYR A 176 -17.34 15.45 -4.09
N TYR A 177 -17.35 15.39 -5.42
CA TYR A 177 -16.51 16.27 -6.24
C TYR A 177 -16.85 17.75 -6.07
N ASP A 178 -18.14 18.09 -6.00
CA ASP A 178 -18.57 19.47 -5.74
C ASP A 178 -17.98 19.99 -4.43
N THR A 179 -18.03 19.16 -3.38
CA THR A 179 -17.50 19.49 -2.07
C THR A 179 -15.99 19.57 -2.05
N VAL A 180 -15.29 18.64 -2.72
CA VAL A 180 -13.84 18.70 -2.89
C VAL A 180 -13.45 19.99 -3.60
N GLY A 181 -14.18 20.38 -4.65
CA GLY A 181 -13.97 21.65 -5.34
C GLY A 181 -14.12 22.88 -4.44
N MET A 182 -15.07 22.83 -3.49
CA MET A 182 -15.27 23.92 -2.51
C MET A 182 -14.15 24.02 -1.47
N ILE A 183 -13.60 22.89 -1.01
CA ILE A 183 -12.54 22.87 0.02
C ILE A 183 -11.12 22.95 -0.59
N THR A 184 -11.01 22.80 -1.90
CA THR A 184 -9.76 22.89 -2.66
C THR A 184 -9.88 23.91 -3.80
N ASN A 185 -9.60 23.50 -5.03
CA ASN A 185 -9.79 24.29 -6.24
C ASN A 185 -10.33 23.40 -7.38
N PRO A 186 -10.92 23.99 -8.44
CA PRO A 186 -11.46 23.22 -9.56
C PRO A 186 -10.41 22.39 -10.32
N THR A 187 -9.14 22.82 -10.36
CA THR A 187 -8.05 22.09 -11.03
C THR A 187 -7.73 20.78 -10.31
N THR A 188 -7.79 20.77 -8.97
CA THR A 188 -7.62 19.57 -8.13
C THR A 188 -8.66 18.50 -8.46
N ILE A 189 -9.90 18.87 -8.78
CA ILE A 189 -10.94 17.90 -9.18
C ILE A 189 -10.52 17.16 -10.45
N THR A 190 -9.99 17.89 -11.43
CA THR A 190 -9.56 17.31 -12.71
C THR A 190 -8.39 16.35 -12.50
N ALA A 191 -7.41 16.74 -11.70
CA ALA A 191 -6.27 15.87 -11.35
C ALA A 191 -6.74 14.63 -10.56
N THR A 192 -7.64 14.79 -9.59
CA THR A 192 -8.21 13.70 -8.77
C THR A 192 -8.96 12.69 -9.64
N LYS A 193 -9.76 13.14 -10.61
CA LYS A 193 -10.44 12.24 -11.56
C LYS A 193 -9.44 11.44 -12.39
N ARG A 194 -8.33 12.04 -12.83
CA ARG A 194 -7.26 11.31 -13.56
C ARG A 194 -6.63 10.22 -12.69
N VAL A 195 -6.43 10.48 -11.39
CA VAL A 195 -5.94 9.47 -10.44
C VAL A 195 -6.96 8.35 -10.27
N ALA A 196 -8.25 8.68 -10.07
CA ALA A 196 -9.33 7.72 -9.86
C ALA A 196 -9.38 6.61 -10.94
N HIS A 197 -9.17 6.98 -12.21
CA HIS A 197 -9.17 6.03 -13.32
C HIS A 197 -7.95 5.09 -13.37
N ARG A 198 -6.93 5.32 -12.54
CA ARG A 198 -5.66 4.58 -12.55
C ARG A 198 -5.45 3.71 -11.31
N LEU A 199 -6.42 3.67 -10.39
CA LEU A 199 -6.31 2.96 -9.11
C LEU A 199 -6.81 1.51 -9.16
N ASP A 200 -6.88 0.92 -10.36
CA ASP A 200 -7.33 -0.46 -10.54
C ASP A 200 -6.20 -1.46 -10.29
N PHE A 201 -5.72 -1.49 -9.06
CA PHE A 201 -4.78 -2.48 -8.57
C PHE A 201 -5.16 -2.98 -7.18
N ASP A 202 -4.52 -4.07 -6.75
CA ASP A 202 -4.76 -4.68 -5.45
C ASP A 202 -4.04 -3.95 -4.32
N VAL A 203 -4.40 -4.30 -3.08
CA VAL A 203 -3.83 -3.67 -1.88
C VAL A 203 -2.34 -3.96 -1.67
N ILE A 204 -1.84 -5.10 -2.16
CA ILE A 204 -0.42 -5.47 -2.04
C ILE A 204 0.42 -4.56 -2.96
N VAL A 205 -0.03 -4.35 -4.19
CA VAL A 205 0.58 -3.40 -5.13
C VAL A 205 0.61 -2.00 -4.53
N LEU A 206 -0.49 -1.54 -3.93
CA LEU A 206 -0.52 -0.25 -3.23
C LEU A 206 0.53 -0.19 -2.13
N LYS A 207 0.55 -1.18 -1.24
CA LYS A 207 1.47 -1.22 -0.09
C LYS A 207 2.94 -1.17 -0.54
N LEU A 208 3.29 -1.93 -1.58
CA LEU A 208 4.63 -1.88 -2.18
C LEU A 208 4.93 -0.52 -2.80
N LEU A 209 3.96 0.07 -3.51
CA LEU A 209 4.11 1.40 -4.10
C LEU A 209 4.31 2.50 -3.04
N LEU A 210 3.59 2.42 -1.91
CA LEU A 210 3.78 3.32 -0.77
C LEU A 210 5.16 3.14 -0.14
N ALA A 211 5.65 1.91 0.00
CA ALA A 211 7.01 1.66 0.48
C ALA A 211 8.07 2.24 -0.47
N ILE A 212 7.92 2.08 -1.79
CA ILE A 212 8.80 2.73 -2.79
C ILE A 212 8.77 4.26 -2.63
N LEU A 213 7.58 4.84 -2.41
CA LEU A 213 7.43 6.27 -2.22
C LEU A 213 8.10 6.78 -0.93
N CYS A 214 8.12 6.02 0.16
CA CYS A 214 8.82 6.42 1.41
C CYS A 214 10.30 6.73 1.19
N PHE A 215 10.94 6.08 0.22
CA PHE A 215 12.36 6.24 -0.10
C PHE A 215 12.61 6.98 -1.41
N SER A 216 11.58 7.65 -1.95
CA SER A 216 11.68 8.27 -3.26
C SER A 216 12.45 9.59 -3.22
N THR A 217 13.43 9.71 -4.11
CA THR A 217 14.30 10.89 -4.26
C THR A 217 13.89 11.79 -5.44
N PHE A 218 12.66 11.64 -5.95
CA PHE A 218 12.18 12.32 -7.16
C PHE A 218 12.28 13.86 -7.08
N LYS A 219 12.06 14.48 -5.90
CA LYS A 219 12.21 15.93 -5.73
C LYS A 219 13.63 16.41 -6.04
N TYR A 220 14.64 15.57 -5.82
CA TYR A 220 16.05 15.92 -5.96
C TYR A 220 16.65 15.54 -7.31
N THR A 221 16.07 14.53 -7.96
CA THR A 221 16.55 14.01 -9.25
C THR A 221 15.88 14.69 -10.43
N VAL A 222 14.65 15.20 -10.26
CA VAL A 222 13.84 15.77 -11.36
C VAL A 222 13.80 17.30 -11.33
N TYR A 223 13.86 17.93 -10.14
CA TYR A 223 13.76 19.39 -10.01
C TYR A 223 15.11 20.00 -9.64
N SER A 224 15.82 20.52 -10.64
CA SER A 224 17.16 21.13 -10.49
C SER A 224 17.20 22.42 -9.66
N ASN A 225 16.04 23.00 -9.33
CA ASN A 225 15.94 24.32 -8.68
C ASN A 225 15.73 24.25 -7.16
N THR A 226 15.66 23.05 -6.57
CA THR A 226 15.61 22.93 -5.11
C THR A 226 17.00 23.05 -4.50
N PRO A 227 17.17 23.74 -3.35
CA PRO A 227 18.46 23.80 -2.67
C PRO A 227 18.98 22.38 -2.41
N PRO A 228 20.30 22.16 -2.48
CA PRO A 228 20.89 20.84 -2.32
C PRO A 228 20.60 20.34 -0.91
N VAL A 229 19.66 19.40 -0.79
CA VAL A 229 19.43 18.67 0.45
C VAL A 229 20.41 17.51 0.48
N ASN A 230 21.30 17.52 1.47
CA ASN A 230 22.38 16.55 1.57
C ASN A 230 21.91 15.30 2.31
N LEU A 231 21.42 14.31 1.56
CA LEU A 231 21.16 12.96 2.10
C LEU A 231 22.50 12.30 2.44
N SER A 232 22.69 11.98 3.72
CA SER A 232 23.95 11.48 4.26
C SER A 232 24.36 10.13 3.64
N ASN A 233 23.38 9.25 3.39
CA ASN A 233 23.60 7.95 2.77
C ASN A 233 22.61 7.66 1.63
N ILE A 234 22.67 8.47 0.56
CA ILE A 234 21.84 8.27 -0.63
C ILE A 234 21.96 6.87 -1.23
N LYS A 235 23.12 6.20 -1.11
CA LYS A 235 23.32 4.84 -1.62
C LYS A 235 22.44 3.82 -0.91
N GLN A 236 22.34 3.89 0.42
CA GLN A 236 21.46 3.02 1.20
C GLN A 236 19.98 3.26 0.85
N ILE A 237 19.57 4.52 0.71
CA ILE A 237 18.20 4.89 0.33
C ILE A 237 17.83 4.30 -1.04
N LEU A 238 18.68 4.51 -2.04
CA LEU A 238 18.47 3.96 -3.39
C LEU A 238 18.49 2.43 -3.40
N HIS A 239 19.32 1.81 -2.56
CA HIS A 239 19.33 0.35 -2.42
C HIS A 239 18.00 -0.17 -1.87
N ILE A 240 17.48 0.41 -0.78
CA ILE A 240 16.17 0.05 -0.22
C ILE A 240 15.05 0.26 -1.24
N GLN A 241 15.05 1.41 -1.92
CA GLN A 241 14.06 1.71 -2.96
C GLN A 241 14.11 0.68 -4.12
N SER A 242 15.32 0.29 -4.54
CA SER A 242 15.53 -0.71 -5.59
C SER A 242 15.01 -2.09 -5.16
N THR A 243 15.23 -2.48 -3.91
CA THR A 243 14.70 -3.72 -3.34
C THR A 243 13.17 -3.77 -3.43
N TYR A 244 12.47 -2.71 -3.03
CA TYR A 244 11.01 -2.66 -3.16
C TYR A 244 10.53 -2.59 -4.61
N THR A 245 11.29 -1.91 -5.48
CA THR A 245 10.99 -1.84 -6.93
C THR A 245 11.15 -3.19 -7.61
N GLU A 246 12.17 -3.96 -7.25
CA GLU A 246 12.33 -5.34 -7.72
C GLU A 246 11.23 -6.25 -7.17
N LEU A 247 10.86 -6.07 -5.90
CA LEU A 247 9.81 -6.86 -5.26
C LEU A 247 8.45 -6.64 -5.93
N ILE A 248 8.06 -5.39 -6.22
CA ILE A 248 6.82 -5.11 -6.93
C ILE A 248 6.85 -5.67 -8.36
N TRP A 249 7.99 -5.56 -9.06
CA TRP A 249 8.15 -6.13 -10.39
C TRP A 249 7.94 -7.65 -10.40
N ARG A 250 8.64 -8.37 -9.53
CA ARG A 250 8.51 -9.83 -9.41
C ARG A 250 7.10 -10.25 -9.01
N TYR A 251 6.46 -9.52 -8.09
CA TYR A 251 5.08 -9.77 -7.70
C TYR A 251 4.12 -9.58 -8.89
N LEU A 252 4.31 -8.54 -9.70
CA LEU A 252 3.49 -8.31 -10.89
C LEU A 252 3.70 -9.40 -11.95
N VAL A 253 4.95 -9.84 -12.19
CA VAL A 253 5.24 -10.95 -13.13
C VAL A 253 4.58 -12.23 -12.67
N TYR A 254 4.69 -12.55 -11.38
CA TYR A 254 4.01 -13.69 -10.77
C TYR A 254 2.48 -13.62 -10.95
N LYS A 255 1.88 -12.44 -10.73
CA LYS A 255 0.43 -12.28 -10.74
C LYS A 255 -0.19 -12.16 -12.14
N PHE A 256 0.48 -11.49 -13.07
CA PHE A 256 -0.11 -11.03 -14.32
C PHE A 256 0.60 -11.53 -15.57
N ASN A 257 1.60 -12.42 -15.45
CA ASN A 257 2.58 -12.75 -16.49
C ASN A 257 3.42 -11.53 -16.92
N PHE A 258 4.39 -11.72 -17.82
CA PHE A 258 5.31 -10.65 -18.23
C PHE A 258 4.60 -9.47 -18.91
N GLU A 259 3.71 -9.73 -19.88
CA GLU A 259 3.01 -8.68 -20.62
C GLU A 259 2.07 -7.89 -19.70
N GLY A 260 1.30 -8.60 -18.87
CA GLY A 260 0.42 -7.98 -17.88
C GLY A 260 1.20 -7.18 -16.83
N ALA A 261 2.38 -7.66 -16.42
CA ALA A 261 3.26 -6.94 -15.51
C ALA A 261 3.79 -5.64 -16.12
N VAL A 262 4.25 -5.65 -17.37
CA VAL A 262 4.71 -4.44 -18.09
C VAL A 262 3.58 -3.40 -18.15
N LYS A 263 2.36 -3.83 -18.53
CA LYS A 263 1.20 -2.95 -18.60
C LYS A 263 0.87 -2.37 -17.24
N CYS A 264 0.74 -3.22 -16.21
CA CYS A 264 0.43 -2.79 -14.86
C CYS A 264 1.49 -1.83 -14.32
N PHE A 265 2.78 -2.16 -14.45
CA PHE A 265 3.88 -1.31 -13.98
C PHE A 265 3.88 0.06 -14.68
N SER A 266 3.63 0.09 -15.99
CA SER A 266 3.48 1.34 -16.75
C SER A 266 2.30 2.18 -16.24
N ASP A 267 1.19 1.53 -15.90
CA ASP A 267 0.02 2.22 -15.35
C ASP A 267 0.25 2.73 -13.92
N LEU A 268 1.04 2.02 -13.11
CA LEU A 268 1.49 2.51 -11.80
C LEU A 268 2.33 3.78 -11.93
N ILE A 269 3.29 3.82 -12.87
CA ILE A 269 4.09 5.02 -13.13
C ILE A 269 3.20 6.20 -13.55
N ARG A 270 2.24 5.98 -14.46
CA ARG A 270 1.27 7.02 -14.85
C ARG A 270 0.40 7.46 -13.67
N CYS A 271 0.05 6.55 -12.77
CA CYS A 271 -0.67 6.87 -11.54
C CYS A 271 0.17 7.78 -10.65
N LEU A 272 1.48 7.52 -10.49
CA LEU A 272 2.37 8.37 -9.72
C LEU A 272 2.48 9.79 -10.28
N PHE A 273 2.56 9.94 -11.62
CA PHE A 273 2.54 11.27 -12.24
C PHE A 273 1.22 12.00 -12.01
N ALA A 274 0.08 11.31 -12.10
CA ALA A 274 -1.23 11.91 -11.81
C ALA A 274 -1.38 12.31 -10.32
N VAL A 275 -0.80 11.52 -9.41
CA VAL A 275 -0.74 11.87 -7.98
C VAL A 275 0.12 13.11 -7.78
N HIS A 276 1.26 13.20 -8.45
CA HIS A 276 2.12 14.37 -8.37
C HIS A 276 1.44 15.65 -8.90
N ASP A 277 0.74 15.57 -10.04
CA ASP A 277 -0.09 16.65 -10.59
C ASP A 277 -1.13 17.12 -9.54
N THR A 278 -1.82 16.18 -8.89
CA THR A 278 -2.74 16.50 -7.79
C THR A 278 -2.03 17.25 -6.65
N ILE A 279 -0.81 16.85 -6.29
CA ILE A 279 -0.06 17.45 -5.18
C ILE A 279 0.35 18.89 -5.48
N VAL A 280 0.82 19.16 -6.70
CA VAL A 280 1.14 20.52 -7.15
C VAL A 280 -0.08 21.43 -7.03
N ASN A 281 -1.27 20.93 -7.37
CA ASN A 281 -2.51 21.71 -7.28
C ASN A 281 -3.01 21.94 -5.84
N ILE A 282 -2.69 21.06 -4.88
CA ILE A 282 -3.12 21.19 -3.47
C ILE A 282 -2.08 21.84 -2.56
N GLU A 283 -0.83 21.98 -3.00
CA GLU A 283 0.25 22.55 -2.19
C GLU A 283 0.02 24.04 -1.87
N GLU A 284 -0.78 24.73 -2.69
CA GLU A 284 -1.20 26.11 -2.47
C GLU A 284 -2.33 26.24 -1.41
N ILE A 285 -2.86 25.13 -0.92
CA ILE A 285 -3.99 25.12 0.02
C ILE A 285 -3.47 25.11 1.46
N GLU A 286 -3.68 26.22 2.17
CA GLU A 286 -3.19 26.45 3.54
C GLU A 286 -3.55 25.33 4.52
N TRP A 287 -4.83 24.98 4.66
CA TRP A 287 -5.25 23.94 5.62
C TRP A 287 -4.60 22.58 5.37
N PHE A 288 -4.31 22.26 4.10
CA PHE A 288 -3.69 21.00 3.73
C PHE A 288 -2.21 21.01 4.12
N THR A 289 -1.50 22.09 3.80
CA THR A 289 -0.09 22.28 4.18
C THR A 289 0.08 22.28 5.70
N ASP A 290 -0.75 23.03 6.43
CA ASP A 290 -0.74 23.04 7.91
C ASP A 290 -0.95 21.64 8.50
N LYS A 291 -1.91 20.88 7.93
CA LYS A 291 -2.19 19.52 8.39
C LYS A 291 -1.02 18.60 8.11
N VAL A 292 -0.40 18.70 6.94
CA VAL A 292 0.79 17.91 6.59
C VAL A 292 1.94 18.23 7.54
N ASP A 293 2.24 19.50 7.77
CA ASP A 293 3.32 19.92 8.67
C ASP A 293 3.10 19.44 10.10
N SER A 294 1.86 19.50 10.59
CA SER A 294 1.48 18.93 11.89
C SER A 294 1.73 17.42 11.96
N ILE A 295 1.40 16.67 10.90
CA ILE A 295 1.65 15.22 10.85
C ILE A 295 3.15 14.94 10.83
N VAL A 296 3.93 15.71 10.07
CA VAL A 296 5.38 15.55 10.02
C VAL A 296 5.98 15.75 11.42
N GLN A 297 5.68 16.87 12.08
CA GLN A 297 6.18 17.16 13.43
C GLN A 297 5.82 16.04 14.42
N LYS A 298 4.56 15.57 14.43
CA LYS A 298 4.12 14.48 15.29
C LYS A 298 4.84 13.17 14.99
N THR A 299 5.09 12.90 13.72
CA THR A 299 5.78 11.69 13.27
C THR A 299 7.23 11.72 13.69
N GLU A 300 7.94 12.84 13.46
CA GLU A 300 9.32 13.03 13.90
C GLU A 300 9.48 12.86 15.40
N GLN A 301 8.63 13.50 16.21
CA GLN A 301 8.65 13.34 17.67
C GLN A 301 8.54 11.87 18.09
N THR A 302 7.69 11.10 17.41
CA THR A 302 7.54 9.67 17.71
C THR A 302 8.77 8.88 17.27
N LEU A 303 9.36 9.20 16.12
CA LEU A 303 10.55 8.53 15.62
C LEU A 303 11.75 8.78 16.54
N THR A 304 11.90 9.99 17.08
CA THR A 304 12.98 10.33 18.02
C THR A 304 12.84 9.68 19.40
N LEU A 305 11.63 9.33 19.83
CA LEU A 305 11.41 8.61 21.10
C LEU A 305 11.80 7.13 21.00
N ASN A 306 11.93 6.60 19.79
CA ASN A 306 12.25 5.19 19.51
C ASN A 306 13.72 4.99 19.08
N ASP A 307 14.52 6.05 19.02
CA ASP A 307 15.97 6.02 18.80
C ASP A 307 16.72 5.84 20.14
#